data_AF-A0A6A5V2I5-F1
#
_entry.id   AF-A0A6A5V2I5-F1
#
_cell.length_a   1.000
_cell.length_b   1.000
_cell.length_c   1.000
_cell.angle_alpha   90.00
_cell.angle_beta   90.00
_cell.angle_gamma   90.00
#
_symmetry.space_group_name_H-M   'P 1'
#
loop_
_entity.id
_entity.type
_entity.pdbx_description
1 polymer ?
#
loop_
_entity_poly.entity_id
_entity_poly.type
_entity_poly.pdbx_seq_one_letter_code
_entity_poly.pdbx_strand_id
1 'polypeptide(L)'
;MNAPDRFELFILDPGEQKIESKEDTKVPHTQIFTFNKEDHTLGNLISQRLLKYPYVTFAAYKVPHPLFATFDLRVTTDGSVTPKDAVVQCCKDVIADLSKVGMSFQQEWMSQKIIAEGQRDAEVRDQGTY
;
A
#
# COMPACT_ATOMS: atom_id res chain seq x y z
N MET A 1 7.06 34.09 -0.22
CA MET A 1 6.49 33.10 -1.15
C MET A 1 7.45 31.93 -1.13
N ASN A 2 7.31 31.05 -0.13
CA ASN A 2 8.31 30.03 0.21
C ASN A 2 7.67 28.63 0.33
N ALA A 3 6.48 28.47 -0.27
CA ALA A 3 5.83 27.18 -0.32
C ALA A 3 6.54 26.34 -1.41
N PRO A 4 6.92 25.10 -1.11
CA PRO A 4 7.48 24.19 -2.11
C PRO A 4 6.44 23.86 -3.18
N ASP A 5 6.91 23.42 -4.35
CA ASP A 5 6.01 23.03 -5.42
C ASP A 5 5.31 21.70 -5.11
N ARG A 6 4.04 21.58 -5.51
CA ARG A 6 3.21 20.42 -5.15
C ARG A 6 3.70 19.10 -5.74
N PHE A 7 4.44 19.13 -6.84
CA PHE A 7 4.98 17.92 -7.48
C PHE A 7 6.13 17.31 -6.67
N GLU A 8 6.81 18.11 -5.84
CA GLU A 8 7.90 17.65 -4.96
C GLU A 8 7.42 16.65 -3.90
N LEU A 9 6.11 16.45 -3.74
CA LEU A 9 5.52 15.48 -2.83
C LEU A 9 5.62 14.04 -3.33
N PHE A 10 5.71 13.82 -4.64
CA PHE A 10 5.68 12.47 -5.24
C PHE A 10 6.76 12.24 -6.30
N ILE A 11 7.40 13.30 -6.80
CA ILE A 11 8.54 13.21 -7.73
C ILE A 11 9.85 13.23 -6.93
N LEU A 12 10.73 12.28 -7.22
CA LEU A 12 12.07 12.21 -6.64
C LEU A 12 12.98 13.29 -7.21
N ASP A 13 13.83 13.85 -6.36
CA ASP A 13 14.84 14.80 -6.78
C ASP A 13 16.00 14.08 -7.51
N PRO A 14 16.75 14.77 -8.39
CA PRO A 14 17.87 14.15 -9.11
C PRO A 14 18.90 13.54 -8.15
N GLY A 15 19.06 12.22 -8.20
CA GLY A 15 20.00 11.47 -7.35
C GLY A 15 19.41 10.97 -6.03
N GLU A 16 18.15 11.28 -5.72
CA GLU A 16 17.45 10.78 -4.55
C GLU A 16 17.00 9.32 -4.78
N GLN A 17 17.31 8.43 -3.83
CA GLN A 17 16.84 7.06 -3.88
C GLN A 17 15.41 6.97 -3.33
N LYS A 18 14.57 6.12 -3.92
CA LYS A 18 13.21 5.92 -3.41
C LYS A 18 13.20 5.33 -2.00
N ILE A 19 14.14 4.44 -1.72
CA ILE A 19 14.25 3.70 -0.46
C ILE A 19 15.69 3.71 -0.02
N GLU A 20 15.92 4.17 1.20
CA GLU A 20 17.19 4.04 1.89
C GLU A 20 17.04 3.05 3.04
N SER A 21 18.05 2.22 3.28
CA SER A 21 18.00 1.22 4.34
C SER A 21 19.17 1.38 5.30
N LYS A 22 18.87 1.41 6.59
CA LYS A 22 19.86 1.53 7.67
C LYS A 22 19.63 0.44 8.71
N GLU A 23 20.67 -0.30 9.04
CA GLU A 23 20.63 -1.26 10.13
C GLU A 23 20.60 -0.53 11.48
N ASP A 24 19.74 -0.99 12.39
CA ASP A 24 19.68 -0.45 13.75
C ASP A 24 20.67 -1.21 14.62
N THR A 25 21.71 -0.52 15.10
CA THR A 25 22.76 -1.14 15.93
C THR A 25 22.29 -1.39 17.37
N LYS A 26 21.15 -0.84 17.80
CA LYS A 26 20.66 -0.96 19.17
C LYS A 26 19.89 -2.25 19.42
N VAL A 27 19.25 -2.80 18.39
CA VAL A 27 18.39 -3.98 18.50
C VAL A 27 18.78 -4.97 17.40
N PRO A 28 19.05 -6.25 17.72
CA PRO A 28 19.42 -7.23 16.70
C PRO A 28 18.27 -7.43 15.69
N HIS A 29 18.63 -7.89 14.49
CA HIS A 29 17.68 -8.21 13.41
C HIS A 29 16.68 -7.08 13.12
N THR A 30 17.13 -5.83 13.24
CA THR A 30 16.29 -4.65 13.06
C THR A 30 16.85 -3.76 11.97
N GLN A 31 15.98 -3.34 11.06
CA GLN A 31 16.33 -2.44 9.97
C GLN A 31 15.29 -1.33 9.87
N ILE A 32 15.77 -0.13 9.58
CA ILE A 32 14.97 1.07 9.33
C ILE A 32 15.05 1.38 7.85
N PHE A 33 13.90 1.48 7.20
CA PHE A 33 13.75 1.83 5.80
C PHE A 33 13.12 3.21 5.69
N THR A 34 13.82 4.16 5.07
CA THR A 34 13.29 5.49 4.79
C THR A 34 12.76 5.51 3.37
N PHE A 35 11.46 5.78 3.22
CA PHE A 35 10.78 5.88 1.94
C PHE A 35 10.62 7.35 1.58
N ASN A 36 11.18 7.74 0.44
CA ASN A 36 11.13 9.10 -0.07
C ASN A 36 9.94 9.29 -1.01
N LYS A 37 9.31 10.46 -0.92
CA LYS A 37 8.15 10.86 -1.73
C LYS A 37 6.98 9.89 -1.58
N GLU A 38 6.71 9.48 -0.35
CA GLU A 38 5.62 8.59 0.06
C GLU A 38 5.02 9.06 1.38
N ASP A 39 3.79 8.63 1.67
CA ASP A 39 3.03 9.09 2.83
C ASP A 39 2.41 7.94 3.64
N HIS A 40 1.44 8.28 4.49
CA HIS A 40 0.71 7.34 5.33
C HIS A 40 0.00 6.24 4.54
N THR A 41 -0.30 6.44 3.25
CA THR A 41 -0.98 5.45 2.40
C THR A 41 -0.16 4.16 2.35
N LEU A 42 1.12 4.27 1.97
CA LEU A 42 2.02 3.13 1.86
C LEU A 42 2.56 2.71 3.23
N GLY A 43 2.89 3.67 4.10
CA GLY A 43 3.40 3.39 5.44
C GLY A 43 2.44 2.58 6.31
N ASN A 44 1.16 2.96 6.36
CA ASN A 44 0.16 2.22 7.14
C ASN A 44 -0.14 0.84 6.52
N LEU A 45 -0.25 0.76 5.20
CA LEU A 45 -0.53 -0.50 4.51
C LEU A 45 0.54 -1.56 4.79
N ILE A 46 1.81 -1.19 4.66
CA ILE A 46 2.94 -2.12 4.87
C ILE A 46 3.09 -2.47 6.35
N SER A 47 3.05 -1.49 7.26
CA SER A 47 3.21 -1.76 8.70
C SER A 47 2.13 -2.69 9.24
N GLN A 48 0.86 -2.47 8.89
CA GLN A 48 -0.25 -3.32 9.30
C GLN A 48 -0.16 -4.73 8.71
N ARG A 49 0.30 -4.88 7.46
CA ARG A 49 0.50 -6.19 6.86
C ARG A 49 1.67 -6.93 7.50
N LEU A 50 2.78 -6.25 7.79
CA LEU A 50 3.96 -6.85 8.42
C LEU A 50 3.64 -7.44 9.79
N LEU A 51 2.81 -6.76 10.59
CA LEU A 51 2.37 -7.26 11.91
C LEU A 51 1.56 -8.56 11.85
N LYS A 52 1.11 -8.99 10.66
CA LYS A 52 0.42 -10.28 10.50
C LYS A 52 1.37 -11.46 10.36
N TYR A 53 2.66 -11.21 10.08
CA TYR A 53 3.63 -12.29 9.94
C TYR A 53 4.14 -12.75 11.31
N PRO A 54 4.16 -14.07 11.59
CA PRO A 54 4.55 -14.58 12.91
C PRO A 54 6.03 -14.38 13.23
N TYR A 55 6.89 -14.24 12.21
CA TYR A 55 8.33 -14.00 12.33
C TYR A 55 8.70 -12.50 12.47
N VAL A 56 7.70 -11.61 12.45
CA VAL A 56 7.89 -10.16 12.65
C VAL A 56 7.54 -9.82 14.09
N THR A 57 8.54 -9.41 14.87
CA THR A 57 8.39 -9.06 16.29
C THR A 57 7.94 -7.60 16.45
N PHE A 58 8.38 -6.72 15.54
CA PHE A 58 8.02 -5.30 15.57
C PHE A 58 7.94 -4.75 14.15
N ALA A 59 6.88 -4.00 13.86
CA ALA A 59 6.78 -3.20 12.66
C ALA A 59 6.01 -1.91 12.99
N ALA A 60 6.63 -0.77 12.73
CA ALA A 60 5.99 0.53 12.90
C ALA A 60 6.56 1.53 11.91
N TYR A 61 5.70 2.47 11.48
CA TYR A 61 6.13 3.58 10.65
C TYR A 61 5.92 4.91 11.35
N LYS A 62 6.70 5.92 10.97
CA LYS A 62 6.49 7.31 11.41
C LYS A 62 6.81 8.26 10.25
N VAL A 63 6.09 9.38 10.20
CA VAL A 63 6.45 10.53 9.37
C VAL A 63 7.23 11.49 10.26
N PRO A 64 8.54 11.73 10.01
CA PRO A 64 9.36 12.57 10.88
C PRO A 64 8.85 14.00 10.98
N HIS A 65 8.34 14.54 9.87
CA HIS A 65 7.78 15.89 9.81
C HIS A 65 6.77 16.00 8.65
N PRO A 66 5.60 16.63 8.84
CA PRO A 66 4.55 16.68 7.81
C PRO A 66 4.89 17.49 6.56
N LEU A 67 5.91 18.36 6.62
CA LEU A 67 6.34 19.14 5.45
C LEU A 67 7.07 18.32 4.39
N PHE A 68 7.60 17.14 4.75
CA PHE A 68 8.31 16.27 3.84
C PHE A 68 7.48 15.02 3.62
N ALA A 69 7.28 14.66 2.36
CA ALA A 69 6.62 13.42 1.97
C ALA A 69 7.59 12.24 2.16
N THR A 70 8.02 11.99 3.38
CA THR A 70 8.91 10.87 3.71
C THR A 70 8.42 10.15 4.96
N PHE A 71 8.63 8.86 5.03
CA PHE A 71 8.35 8.10 6.24
C PHE A 71 9.43 7.05 6.52
N ASP A 72 9.68 6.81 7.80
CA ASP A 72 10.58 5.78 8.28
C ASP A 72 9.76 4.56 8.71
N LEU A 73 10.10 3.39 8.18
CA LEU A 73 9.56 2.09 8.57
C LEU A 73 10.63 1.31 9.33
N ARG A 74 10.36 1.01 10.60
CA ARG A 74 11.23 0.15 11.42
C ARG A 74 10.63 -1.25 11.47
N VAL A 75 11.44 -2.25 11.12
CA VAL A 75 11.06 -3.67 11.12
C VAL A 75 12.08 -4.46 11.92
N THR A 76 11.59 -5.30 12.84
CA THR A 76 12.38 -6.26 13.61
C THR A 76 11.82 -7.65 13.38
N THR A 77 12.68 -8.59 13.03
CA THR A 77 12.32 -10.01 12.87
C THR A 77 12.91 -10.86 14.00
N ASP A 78 12.46 -12.11 14.11
CA ASP A 78 12.98 -13.12 15.04
C ASP A 78 14.35 -13.69 14.64
N GLY A 79 14.89 -13.28 13.47
CA GLY A 79 16.14 -13.77 12.89
C GLY A 79 15.97 -14.92 11.89
N SER A 80 14.78 -15.52 11.76
CA SER A 80 14.49 -16.56 10.76
C SER A 80 14.53 -16.01 9.33
N VAL A 81 14.15 -14.74 9.17
CA VAL A 81 14.11 -14.01 7.88
C VAL A 81 14.73 -12.63 8.10
N THR A 82 15.42 -12.10 7.09
CA THR A 82 15.96 -10.73 7.18
C THR A 82 14.80 -9.72 7.12
N PRO A 83 14.89 -8.57 7.82
CA PRO A 83 13.87 -7.53 7.72
C PRO A 83 13.59 -7.07 6.29
N LYS A 84 14.62 -7.04 5.44
CA LYS A 84 14.50 -6.73 4.01
C LYS A 84 13.62 -7.76 3.29
N ASP A 85 13.89 -9.05 3.49
CA ASP A 85 13.12 -10.10 2.83
C ASP A 85 11.67 -10.13 3.32
N ALA A 86 11.45 -9.86 4.61
CA ALA A 86 10.11 -9.71 5.19
C ALA A 86 9.32 -8.59 4.49
N VAL A 87 9.93 -7.42 4.27
CA VAL A 87 9.30 -6.30 3.56
C VAL A 87 9.04 -6.64 2.10
N VAL A 88 9.98 -7.30 1.41
CA VAL A 88 9.79 -7.70 0.00
C VAL A 88 8.63 -8.70 -0.13
N GLN A 89 8.56 -9.70 0.76
CA GLN A 89 7.45 -10.65 0.79
C GLN A 89 6.13 -9.95 1.09
N CYS A 90 6.12 -9.03 2.05
CA CYS A 90 4.97 -8.19 2.34
C CYS A 90 4.43 -7.46 1.10
N CYS A 91 5.31 -6.83 0.32
CA CYS A 91 4.91 -6.12 -0.89
C CYS A 91 4.29 -7.06 -1.93
N LYS A 92 4.86 -8.26 -2.13
CA LYS A 92 4.32 -9.25 -3.06
C LYS A 92 2.91 -9.71 -2.64
N ASP A 93 2.74 -9.99 -1.36
CA ASP A 93 1.45 -10.39 -0.81
C ASP A 93 0.40 -9.29 -0.95
N VAL A 94 0.76 -8.03 -0.67
CA VAL A 94 -0.15 -6.88 -0.82
C VAL A 94 -0.60 -6.73 -2.29
N ILE A 95 0.32 -6.89 -3.24
CA ILE A 95 -0.02 -6.84 -4.67
C ILE A 95 -1.00 -7.96 -5.03
N ALA A 96 -0.79 -9.17 -4.51
CA ALA A 96 -1.69 -10.30 -4.73
C ALA A 96 -3.08 -10.08 -4.10
N ASP A 97 -3.13 -9.55 -2.88
CA ASP A 97 -4.37 -9.19 -2.18
C ASP A 97 -5.16 -8.14 -2.97
N LEU A 98 -4.51 -7.07 -3.42
CA LEU A 98 -5.14 -6.01 -4.21
C LEU A 98 -5.64 -6.52 -5.57
N SER A 99 -4.88 -7.40 -6.21
CA SER A 99 -5.27 -8.03 -7.48
C SER A 99 -6.54 -8.88 -7.28
N LYS A 100 -6.61 -9.63 -6.17
CA LYS A 100 -7.79 -10.43 -5.83
C LYS A 100 -9.03 -9.54 -5.60
N VAL A 101 -8.88 -8.46 -4.85
CA VAL A 101 -9.96 -7.49 -4.61
C VAL A 101 -10.42 -6.87 -5.93
N GLY A 102 -9.48 -6.47 -6.80
CA GLY A 102 -9.79 -5.89 -8.11
C GLY A 102 -10.59 -6.85 -9.00
N MET A 103 -10.18 -8.11 -9.07
CA MET A 103 -10.89 -9.13 -9.84
C MET A 103 -12.31 -9.39 -9.30
N SER A 104 -12.44 -9.59 -7.97
CA SER A 104 -13.76 -9.81 -7.36
C SER A 104 -14.67 -8.61 -7.54
N PHE A 105 -14.15 -7.39 -7.42
CA PHE A 105 -14.91 -6.17 -7.67
C PHE A 105 -15.40 -6.07 -9.12
N GLN A 106 -14.52 -6.32 -10.10
CA GLN A 106 -14.89 -6.28 -11.52
C GLN A 106 -15.94 -7.33 -11.88
N GLN A 107 -15.83 -8.54 -11.33
CA GLN A 107 -16.80 -9.60 -11.54
C GLN A 107 -18.18 -9.19 -11.02
N GLU A 108 -18.28 -8.76 -9.77
CA GLU A 108 -19.54 -8.33 -9.17
C GLU A 108 -20.13 -7.12 -9.90
N TRP A 109 -19.30 -6.15 -10.27
CA TRP A 109 -19.72 -4.98 -11.04
C TRP A 109 -20.35 -5.37 -12.39
N MET A 110 -19.72 -6.28 -13.13
CA MET A 110 -20.26 -6.77 -14.40
C MET A 110 -21.57 -7.53 -14.21
N SER A 111 -21.66 -8.40 -13.20
CA SER A 111 -22.89 -9.12 -12.87
C SER A 111 -24.05 -8.17 -12.56
N GLN A 112 -23.82 -7.15 -11.72
CA GLN A 112 -24.84 -6.15 -11.39
C GLN A 112 -25.26 -5.31 -12.61
N LYS A 113 -24.31 -4.95 -13.48
CA LYS A 113 -24.61 -4.22 -14.72
C LYS A 113 -25.53 -5.02 -15.64
N ILE A 114 -25.25 -6.31 -15.83
CA ILE A 114 -26.08 -7.21 -16.66
C ILE A 114 -27.49 -7.33 -16.10
N ILE A 115 -27.63 -7.49 -14.78
CA ILE A 115 -28.94 -7.56 -14.11
C ILE A 115 -29.72 -6.25 -14.32
N ALA A 116 -29.08 -5.10 -14.12
CA ALA A 116 -29.71 -3.79 -14.27
C ALA A 116 -30.11 -3.46 -15.73
N GLU A 117 -29.40 -3.98 -16.72
CA GLU A 117 -29.77 -3.89 -18.14
C GLU A 117 -30.96 -4.82 -18.44
N GLY A 118 -30.93 -6.06 -17.97
CA GLY A 118 -32.03 -7.01 -18.16
C GLY A 118 -33.36 -6.57 -17.51
N GLN A 119 -33.30 -5.90 -16.35
CA GLN A 119 -34.49 -5.33 -15.69
C GLN A 119 -35.09 -4.16 -16.51
N ARG A 120 -34.25 -3.24 -17.00
CA ARG A 120 -34.71 -2.14 -17.86
C ARG A 120 -35.36 -2.63 -19.14
N ASP A 121 -34.76 -3.63 -19.79
CA ASP A 121 -35.33 -4.20 -21.01
C ASP A 121 -36.67 -4.90 -20.76
N ALA A 122 -36.85 -5.53 -19.59
CA ALA A 122 -38.12 -6.13 -19.18
C ALA A 122 -39.20 -5.07 -18.93
N GLU A 123 -38.86 -3.98 -18.24
CA GLU A 123 -39.78 -2.86 -17.98
C GLU A 123 -40.22 -2.15 -19.28
N VAL A 124 -39.31 -1.96 -20.22
CA VAL A 124 -39.63 -1.36 -21.54
C VAL A 124 -40.55 -2.26 -22.37
N ARG A 125 -40.38 -3.59 -22.29
CA ARG A 125 -41.27 -4.54 -22.98
C ARG A 125 -42.68 -4.56 -22.37
N ASP A 126 -42.77 -4.49 -21.05
CA ASP A 126 -44.05 -4.45 -20.34
C ASP A 126 -44.84 -3.17 -20.65
N GLN A 127 -44.14 -2.03 -20.79
CA GLN A 127 -44.76 -0.74 -21.16
C GLN A 127 -45.15 -0.63 -22.64
N GLY A 128 -44.53 -1.41 -23.53
CA GLY A 128 -44.80 -1.39 -24.98
C GLY A 128 -45.96 -2.27 -25.44
N THR A 129 -46.65 -2.95 -24.52
CA THR A 129 -47.73 -3.90 -24.82
C THR A 129 -49.09 -3.34 -24.40
N TYR A 130 -49.54 -2.24 -25.02
CA TYR A 130 -50.92 -1.75 -25.03
C TYR A 130 -51.22 -0.97 -26.32
#